data_AF-A0A2D4N451-F1
#
_entry.id   AF-A0A2D4N451-F1
#
_cell.length_a   1.000
_cell.length_b   1.000
_cell.length_c   1.000
_cell.angle_alpha   90.00
_cell.angle_beta   90.00
_cell.angle_gamma   90.00
#
_symmetry.space_group_name_H-M   'P 1'
#
loop_
_entity.id
_entity.type
_entity.pdbx_description
1 polymer ?
#
loop_
_entity_poly.entity_id
_entity_poly.type
_entity_poly.pdbx_seq_one_letter_code
_entity_poly.pdbx_strand_id
1 'polypeptide(L)'
;MKKIFCLSYVLSRRLELLREVGRLQESLGVPGDVSYTCETAGHFFLYQVMSRWEEYMSKVKVKGSKPSEVANICNFFPFHQYFTNAPQPIFKGRSYTEDM
;
A
#
# COMPACT_ATOMS: atom_id res chain seq x y z
N MET A 1 -30.26 3.71 -22.60
CA MET A 1 -29.80 4.35 -21.34
C MET A 1 -28.87 3.40 -20.54
N LYS A 2 -27.75 2.92 -21.13
CA LYS A 2 -26.82 1.95 -20.50
C LYS A 2 -25.38 2.48 -20.31
N LYS A 3 -25.06 3.69 -20.77
CA LYS A 3 -23.69 4.27 -20.75
C LYS A 3 -23.37 5.15 -19.54
N ILE A 4 -24.38 5.59 -18.77
CA ILE A 4 -24.19 6.54 -17.65
C ILE A 4 -23.84 5.85 -16.33
N PHE A 5 -24.23 4.58 -16.14
CA PHE A 5 -24.04 3.86 -14.88
C PHE A 5 -22.60 3.35 -14.67
N CYS A 6 -21.87 3.01 -15.75
CA CYS A 6 -20.44 2.68 -15.66
C CYS A 6 -19.58 3.92 -15.37
N LEU A 7 -19.99 5.09 -15.88
CA LEU A 7 -19.24 6.32 -15.68
C LEU A 7 -19.28 6.75 -14.22
N SER A 8 -20.46 6.68 -13.58
CA SER A 8 -20.62 6.99 -12.15
C SER A 8 -19.93 5.97 -11.25
N TYR A 9 -19.98 4.67 -11.55
CA TYR A 9 -19.23 3.64 -10.79
C TYR A 9 -17.72 3.84 -10.87
N VAL A 10 -17.18 4.11 -12.06
CA VAL A 10 -15.76 4.42 -12.25
C VAL A 10 -15.39 5.74 -11.55
N LEU A 11 -16.28 6.73 -11.53
CA LEU A 11 -16.05 8.01 -10.85
C LEU A 11 -16.08 7.89 -9.32
N SER A 12 -17.04 7.16 -8.76
CA SER A 12 -17.14 6.91 -7.31
C SER A 12 -15.93 6.11 -6.83
N ARG A 13 -15.57 5.05 -7.56
CA ARG A 13 -14.40 4.22 -7.25
C ARG A 13 -13.10 5.01 -7.41
N ARG A 14 -13.02 5.91 -8.39
CA ARG A 14 -11.88 6.85 -8.54
C ARG A 14 -11.79 7.79 -7.34
N LEU A 15 -12.88 8.38 -6.88
CA LEU A 15 -12.87 9.28 -5.72
C LEU A 15 -12.52 8.55 -4.42
N GLU A 16 -13.02 7.33 -4.23
CA GLU A 16 -12.64 6.47 -3.10
C GLU A 16 -11.16 6.11 -3.13
N LEU A 17 -10.63 5.70 -4.29
CA LEU A 17 -9.20 5.41 -4.46
C LEU A 17 -8.32 6.65 -4.23
N LEU A 18 -8.75 7.83 -4.68
CA LEU A 18 -8.00 9.07 -4.44
C LEU A 18 -8.01 9.48 -2.96
N ARG A 19 -9.10 9.24 -2.23
CA ARG A 19 -9.13 9.41 -0.77
C ARG A 19 -8.18 8.45 -0.06
N GLU A 20 -8.15 7.19 -0.49
CA GLU A 20 -7.22 6.19 0.06
C GLU A 20 -5.75 6.56 -0.23
N VAL A 21 -5.46 7.16 -1.40
CA VAL A 21 -4.12 7.70 -1.71
C VAL A 21 -3.73 8.82 -0.73
N GLY A 22 -4.66 9.72 -0.40
CA GLY A 22 -4.42 10.77 0.60
C GLY A 22 -4.17 10.19 2.00
N ARG A 23 -4.98 9.21 2.42
CA ARG A 23 -4.75 8.50 3.68
C ARG A 23 -3.39 7.77 3.69
N LEU A 24 -2.99 7.17 2.57
CA LEU A 24 -1.69 6.52 2.43
C LEU A 24 -0.56 7.54 2.54
N GLN A 25 -0.67 8.72 1.92
CA GLN A 25 0.33 9.78 2.06
C GLN A 25 0.47 10.27 3.51
N GLU A 26 -0.66 10.52 4.19
CA GLU A 26 -0.67 10.90 5.60
C GLU A 26 -0.03 9.82 6.47
N SER A 27 -0.35 8.55 6.20
CA SER A 27 0.25 7.41 6.92
C SER A 27 1.76 7.25 6.69
N LEU A 28 2.27 7.74 5.56
CA LEU A 28 3.69 7.74 5.22
C LEU A 28 4.41 9.01 5.70
N GLY A 29 3.70 9.97 6.30
CA GLY A 29 4.24 11.23 6.78
C GLY A 29 4.80 12.13 5.67
N VAL A 30 4.35 11.95 4.43
CA VAL A 30 4.85 12.73 3.28
C VAL A 30 4.08 14.05 3.21
N PRO A 31 4.76 15.21 3.28
CA PRO A 31 4.09 16.49 3.13
C PRO A 31 3.64 16.67 1.67
N GLY A 32 2.36 16.95 1.46
CA GLY A 32 1.80 17.18 0.13
C GLY A 32 0.34 17.59 0.18
N ASP A 33 -0.09 18.44 -0.75
CA ASP A 33 -1.48 18.87 -0.85
C ASP A 33 -2.38 17.70 -1.27
N VAL A 34 -3.50 17.51 -0.57
CA VAL A 34 -4.44 16.39 -0.76
C VAL A 34 -5.23 16.46 -2.09
N SER A 35 -4.93 17.43 -2.95
CA SER A 35 -5.50 17.58 -4.29
C SER A 35 -4.96 16.52 -5.26
N TYR A 36 -5.29 15.24 -5.03
CA TYR A 36 -4.93 14.17 -5.96
C TYR A 36 -5.81 14.19 -7.20
N THR A 37 -5.16 14.43 -8.34
CA THR A 37 -5.67 14.03 -9.65
C THR A 37 -5.19 12.62 -9.97
N CYS A 38 -5.72 11.98 -11.01
CA CYS A 38 -5.22 10.66 -11.44
C CYS A 38 -3.72 10.71 -11.82
N GLU A 39 -3.27 11.83 -12.37
CA GLU A 39 -1.88 12.03 -12.78
C GLU A 39 -0.97 12.14 -11.56
N THR A 40 -1.32 12.99 -10.58
CA THR A 40 -0.53 13.15 -9.35
C THR A 40 -0.57 11.90 -8.47
N ALA A 41 -1.69 11.18 -8.42
CA ALA A 41 -1.79 9.90 -7.72
C ALA A 41 -0.89 8.82 -8.35
N GLY A 42 -0.78 8.80 -9.68
CA GLY A 42 0.16 7.93 -10.39
C GLY A 42 1.62 8.24 -10.05
N HIS A 43 1.99 9.52 -10.02
CA HIS A 43 3.33 9.94 -9.58
C HIS A 43 3.59 9.55 -8.12
N PHE A 44 2.67 9.83 -7.20
CA PHE A 44 2.80 9.43 -5.80
C PHE A 44 2.99 7.90 -5.66
N PHE A 45 2.20 7.12 -6.39
CA PHE A 45 2.34 5.66 -6.39
C PHE A 45 3.75 5.23 -6.85
N LEU A 46 4.25 5.78 -7.95
CA LEU A 46 5.56 5.40 -8.49
C LEU A 46 6.72 5.85 -7.58
N TYR A 47 6.70 7.09 -7.06
CA TYR A 47 7.82 7.64 -6.32
C TYR A 47 7.80 7.32 -4.81
N GLN A 48 6.63 7.20 -4.20
CA GLN A 48 6.50 6.97 -2.76
C GLN A 48 6.17 5.51 -2.44
N VAL A 49 5.23 4.92 -3.16
CA VAL A 49 4.76 3.56 -2.84
C VAL A 49 5.69 2.51 -3.45
N MET A 50 5.90 2.56 -4.76
CA MET A 50 6.73 1.60 -5.48
C MET A 50 8.18 1.62 -5.01
N SER A 51 8.79 2.80 -4.83
CA SER A 51 10.19 2.87 -4.34
C SER A 51 10.36 2.24 -2.95
N ARG A 52 9.42 2.47 -2.02
CA ARG A 52 9.44 1.84 -0.68
C ARG A 52 9.16 0.34 -0.76
N TRP A 53 8.27 -0.07 -1.66
CA TRP A 53 7.95 -1.47 -1.89
C TRP A 53 9.15 -2.22 -2.46
N GLU A 54 9.86 -1.65 -3.43
CA GLU A 54 11.07 -2.26 -4.00
C GLU A 54 12.18 -2.39 -2.95
N GLU A 55 12.38 -1.37 -2.12
CA GLU A 55 13.34 -1.45 -1.01
C GLU A 55 12.94 -2.54 -0.01
N TYR A 56 11.66 -2.59 0.36
CA TYR A 56 11.10 -3.65 1.21
C TYR A 56 11.36 -5.03 0.61
N MET A 57 10.97 -5.25 -0.65
CA MET A 57 11.17 -6.50 -1.38
C MET A 57 12.64 -6.91 -1.40
N SER A 58 13.58 -5.97 -1.54
CA SER A 58 15.02 -6.23 -1.49
C SER A 58 15.48 -6.71 -0.10
N LYS A 59 14.91 -6.14 0.97
CA LYS A 59 15.22 -6.50 2.36
C LYS A 59 14.60 -7.83 2.80
N VAL A 60 13.43 -8.17 2.27
CA VAL A 60 12.71 -9.42 2.63
C VAL A 60 12.95 -10.57 1.65
N LYS A 61 13.70 -10.35 0.56
CA LYS A 61 14.05 -11.38 -0.41
C LYS A 61 14.84 -12.50 0.27
N VAL A 62 14.14 -13.60 0.52
CA VAL A 62 14.62 -14.80 1.22
C VAL A 62 15.86 -15.35 0.54
N LYS A 63 16.94 -15.55 1.31
CA LYS A 63 18.09 -16.36 0.87
C LYS A 63 18.05 -17.79 1.42
N GLY A 64 17.13 -18.10 2.34
CA GLY A 64 16.70 -19.48 2.61
C GLY A 64 15.89 -19.59 3.90
N SER A 65 14.76 -20.31 3.87
CA SER A 65 13.68 -20.49 4.87
C SER A 65 14.04 -20.44 6.37
N LYS A 66 14.58 -19.33 6.87
CA LYS A 66 14.88 -19.13 8.29
C LYS A 66 13.73 -18.41 8.97
N PRO A 67 13.38 -18.78 10.21
CA PRO A 67 12.32 -18.09 10.97
C PRO A 67 12.63 -16.60 11.21
N SER A 68 13.91 -16.20 11.23
CA SER A 68 14.32 -14.79 11.29
C SER A 68 13.92 -13.99 10.05
N GLU A 69 13.75 -14.63 8.88
CA GLU A 69 13.34 -13.94 7.65
C GLU A 69 11.83 -13.66 7.62
N VAL A 70 11.03 -14.48 8.28
CA VAL A 70 9.58 -14.22 8.41
C VAL A 70 9.32 -13.01 9.30
N ALA A 71 10.11 -12.84 10.37
CA ALA A 71 10.05 -11.63 11.21
C ALA A 71 10.46 -10.35 10.44
N ASN A 72 11.34 -10.47 9.44
CA ASN A 72 11.77 -9.34 8.62
C ASN A 72 10.64 -8.78 7.74
N ILE A 73 9.69 -9.62 7.30
CA ILE A 73 8.48 -9.17 6.59
C ILE A 73 7.73 -8.15 7.43
N CYS A 74 7.39 -8.53 8.67
CA CYS A 74 6.71 -7.61 9.58
C CYS A 74 7.60 -6.41 9.90
N ASN A 75 8.88 -6.59 10.23
CA ASN A 75 9.72 -5.48 10.68
C ASN A 75 10.00 -4.43 9.59
N PHE A 76 10.14 -4.84 8.33
CA PHE A 76 10.48 -3.92 7.23
C PHE A 76 9.27 -3.40 6.46
N PHE A 77 8.05 -3.85 6.79
CA PHE A 77 6.86 -3.44 6.07
C PHE A 77 6.64 -1.92 6.17
N PRO A 78 6.58 -1.18 5.05
CA PRO A 78 6.59 0.28 5.09
C PRO A 78 5.21 0.91 5.36
N PHE A 79 4.13 0.12 5.43
CA PHE A 79 2.75 0.63 5.47
C PHE A 79 1.98 0.30 6.77
N HIS A 80 2.66 0.02 7.88
CA HIS A 80 2.00 -0.32 9.15
C HIS A 80 0.89 0.65 9.56
N GLN A 81 1.18 1.96 9.51
CA GLN A 81 0.26 3.00 9.92
C GLN A 81 -1.01 3.02 9.06
N TYR A 82 -0.90 2.71 7.76
CA TYR A 82 -2.03 2.62 6.86
C TYR A 82 -2.97 1.46 7.22
N PHE A 83 -2.40 0.31 7.61
CA PHE A 83 -3.13 -0.91 7.92
C PHE A 83 -3.56 -1.02 9.41
N THR A 84 -3.39 0.03 10.21
CA THR A 84 -3.91 0.07 11.59
C THR A 84 -5.43 -0.14 11.67
N ASN A 85 -6.17 0.22 10.62
CA ASN A 85 -7.62 0.04 10.52
C ASN A 85 -8.06 -1.38 10.07
N ALA A 86 -7.11 -2.28 9.79
CA ALA A 86 -7.37 -3.67 9.42
C ALA A 86 -7.40 -4.58 10.67
N PRO A 87 -8.11 -5.73 10.63
CA PRO A 87 -8.07 -6.69 11.74
C PRO A 87 -6.65 -7.18 12.00
N GLN A 88 -6.16 -6.93 13.21
CA GLN A 88 -4.82 -7.33 13.67
C GLN A 88 -4.81 -8.80 14.12
N PRO A 89 -3.70 -9.55 13.91
CA PRO A 89 -2.42 -9.12 13.33
C PRO A 89 -2.41 -9.21 11.80
N ILE A 90 -1.77 -8.23 11.15
CA ILE A 90 -1.63 -8.19 9.68
C ILE A 90 -0.77 -9.35 9.17
N PHE A 91 0.27 -9.69 9.91
CA PHE A 91 1.18 -10.80 9.63
C PHE A 91 0.98 -11.91 10.67
N LYS A 92 0.85 -13.15 10.22
CA LYS A 92 0.76 -14.33 11.08
C LYS A 92 2.13 -14.80 11.55
N GLY A 93 3.21 -14.41 10.86
CA GLY A 93 4.58 -14.76 11.21
C GLY A 93 4.88 -16.25 11.09
N ARG A 94 4.09 -16.99 10.30
CA ARG A 94 4.14 -18.46 10.22
C ARG A 94 5.06 -18.93 9.11
N SER A 95 5.03 -18.26 7.97
CA SER A 95 5.76 -18.66 6.78
C SER A 95 5.86 -17.49 5.81
N TYR A 96 7.01 -17.37 5.15
CA TYR A 96 7.21 -16.33 4.15
C TYR A 96 6.12 -16.31 3.07
N THR A 97 5.62 -17.47 2.65
CA THR A 97 4.55 -17.60 1.65
C THR A 97 3.16 -17.21 2.15
N GLU A 98 2.90 -17.21 3.47
CA GLU A 98 1.63 -16.75 4.03
C GLU A 98 1.64 -15.25 4.33
N ASP A 99 2.82 -14.68 4.57
CA ASP A 99 3.02 -13.30 5.03
C ASP A 99 3.46 -12.33 3.90
N MET A 100 3.63 -12.83 2.65
CA MET A 100 3.93 -12.03 1.43
C MET A 100 2.81 -12.07 0.39
#